data_AF-A0A9E0TZN3-F1
#
_entry.id   AF-A0A9E0TZN3-F1
#
_cell.length_a   1.000
_cell.length_b   1.000
_cell.length_c   1.000
_cell.angle_alpha   90.00
_cell.angle_beta   90.00
_cell.angle_gamma   90.00
#
_symmetry.space_group_name_H-M   'P 1'
#
loop_
_entity.id
_entity.type
_entity.pdbx_description
1 polymer ?
#
loop_
_entity_poly.entity_id
_entity_poly.type
_entity_poly.pdbx_seq_one_letter_code
_entity_poly.pdbx_strand_id
1 'polypeptide(L)' 'MKRLLLAFQFLTIIPLRDMGDVSEKEIGKTTAFFPLVGAVQGTLLVISSALFLKAFPAEVSNGLTLLLMIIINGGA' A
#
# COMPACT_ATOMS: atom_id res chain seq x y z
N MET A 1 -11.33 -10.26 -9.53
CA MET A 1 -10.17 -10.56 -8.65
C MET A 1 -8.83 -10.14 -9.27
N LYS A 2 -8.47 -10.59 -10.50
CA LYS A 2 -7.22 -10.18 -11.19
C LYS A 2 -6.95 -8.66 -11.16
N ARG A 3 -7.96 -7.84 -11.48
CA ARG A 3 -7.84 -6.35 -11.50
C ARG A 3 -7.56 -5.73 -10.13
N LEU A 4 -8.13 -6.29 -9.06
CA LEU A 4 -7.89 -5.79 -7.71
C LEU A 4 -6.46 -6.12 -7.26
N LEU A 5 -6.02 -7.36 -7.51
CA LEU A 5 -4.63 -7.76 -7.22
C LEU A 5 -3.62 -6.95 -8.04
N LEU A 6 -3.92 -6.68 -9.31
CA LEU A 6 -3.12 -5.77 -10.14
C LEU A 6 -3.08 -4.36 -9.57
N ALA A 7 -4.20 -3.82 -9.08
CA ALA A 7 -4.22 -2.51 -8.42
C ALA A 7 -3.33 -2.50 -7.16
N PHE A 8 -3.35 -3.57 -6.36
CA PHE A 8 -2.47 -3.73 -5.20
C PHE A 8 -1.00 -3.75 -5.61
N GLN A 9 -0.64 -4.52 -6.64
CA GLN A 9 0.75 -4.61 -7.12
C GLN A 9 1.21 -3.38 -7.91
N PHE A 10 0.27 -2.57 -8.41
CA PHE A 10 0.60 -1.30 -9.04
C PHE A 10 0.88 -0.22 -8.00
N LEU A 11 0.10 -0.18 -6.91
CA LEU A 11 0.25 0.82 -5.85
C LEU A 11 1.23 0.41 -4.75
N THR A 12 1.59 -0.87 -4.64
CA THR A 12 2.48 -1.38 -3.58
C THR A 12 3.57 -2.26 -4.17
N ILE A 13 4.72 -2.33 -3.49
CA ILE A 13 5.83 -3.19 -3.89
C ILE A 13 5.58 -4.68 -3.56
N ILE A 14 4.50 -5.00 -2.85
CA ILE A 14 4.23 -6.35 -2.34
C ILE A 14 3.83 -7.27 -3.51
N PRO A 15 4.64 -8.29 -3.85
CA PRO A 15 4.34 -9.17 -4.96
C PRO A 15 3.30 -10.22 -4.54
N LEU A 16 2.01 -9.90 -4.66
CA LEU A 16 0.93 -10.82 -4.26
C LEU A 16 0.82 -12.04 -5.18
N ARG A 17 1.02 -11.87 -6.49
CA ARG A 17 0.91 -12.92 -7.49
C ARG A 17 1.61 -12.51 -8.80
N ASP A 18 2.21 -13.48 -9.48
CA ASP A 18 2.66 -13.30 -10.85
C ASP A 18 1.46 -13.08 -11.79
N MET A 19 1.45 -11.93 -12.47
CA MET A 19 0.36 -11.50 -13.35
C MET A 19 0.64 -11.79 -14.84
N GLY A 20 1.82 -12.36 -15.16
CA GLY A 20 2.29 -12.53 -16.53
C GLY A 20 2.48 -11.20 -17.25
N ASP A 21 2.38 -11.22 -18.58
CA ASP A 21 2.34 -9.99 -19.37
C ASP A 21 1.07 -9.19 -19.09
N VAL A 22 1.26 -7.96 -18.60
CA VAL A 22 0.17 -7.02 -18.32
C VAL A 22 0.28 -5.85 -19.28
N SER A 23 -0.74 -5.66 -20.11
CA SER A 23 -0.77 -4.51 -21.03
C SER A 23 -1.10 -3.20 -20.29
N GLU A 24 -0.64 -2.06 -20.81
CA GLU A 24 -1.00 -0.73 -20.28
C GLU A 24 -2.52 -0.53 -20.19
N LYS A 25 -3.26 -1.04 -21.20
CA LYS A 25 -4.73 -1.00 -21.23
C LYS A 25 -5.36 -1.80 -20.10
N GLU A 26 -4.73 -2.88 -19.64
CA GLU A 26 -5.18 -3.62 -18.46
C GLU A 26 -4.90 -2.85 -17.17
N ILE A 27 -3.73 -2.21 -17.05
CA ILE A 27 -3.40 -1.34 -15.90
C ILE A 27 -4.40 -0.19 -15.81
N GLY A 28 -4.72 0.48 -16.92
CA GLY A 28 -5.69 1.58 -16.95
C GLY A 28 -7.07 1.18 -16.40
N LYS A 29 -7.50 -0.06 -16.61
CA LYS A 29 -8.76 -0.60 -16.05
C LYS A 29 -8.72 -0.86 -14.54
N THR A 30 -7.55 -0.83 -13.92
CA THR A 30 -7.38 -1.04 -12.47
C THR A 30 -7.49 0.23 -11.65
N THR A 31 -7.40 1.41 -12.28
CA THR A 31 -7.51 2.72 -11.64
C THR A 31 -8.77 2.90 -10.80
N ALA A 32 -9.89 2.32 -11.23
CA ALA A 32 -11.15 2.31 -10.48
C ALA A 32 -11.05 1.63 -9.10
N PHE A 33 -10.05 0.76 -8.89
CA PHE A 33 -9.80 0.08 -7.61
C PHE A 33 -8.76 0.79 -6.76
N PHE A 34 -8.10 1.84 -7.25
CA PHE A 34 -7.08 2.58 -6.48
C PHE A 34 -7.63 3.17 -5.18
N PRO A 35 -8.86 3.74 -5.13
CA PRO A 35 -9.43 4.21 -3.86
C PRO A 35 -9.58 3.10 -2.82
N LEU A 36 -9.94 1.89 -3.25
CA LEU A 36 -10.08 0.74 -2.36
C LEU A 36 -8.73 0.28 -1.82
N VAL A 37 -7.71 0.17 -2.68
CA VAL A 37 -6.34 -0.18 -2.27
C VAL A 37 -5.78 0.88 -1.32
N GLY A 38 -5.99 2.16 -1.63
CA GLY A 38 -5.61 3.28 -0.77
C GLY A 38 -6.31 3.24 0.60
N ALA A 39 -7.59 2.85 0.66
CA ALA A 39 -8.30 2.67 1.92
C ALA A 39 -7.70 1.54 2.77
N VAL A 40 -7.27 0.45 2.13
CA VAL A 40 -6.56 -0.66 2.80
C VAL A 40 -5.21 -0.19 3.33
N GLN A 41 -4.42 0.52 2.52
CA GLN A 41 -3.14 1.11 2.96
C GLN A 41 -3.34 2.11 4.11
N GLY A 42 -4.31 3.01 4.00
CA GLY A 42 -4.63 3.98 5.04
C GLY A 42 -5.05 3.30 6.34
N THR A 43 -5.87 2.26 6.26
CA THR A 43 -6.27 1.46 7.44
C THR A 43 -5.06 0.80 8.11
N LEU A 44 -4.17 0.19 7.33
CA LEU A 44 -2.93 -0.40 7.83
C LEU A 44 -2.05 0.64 8.54
N LEU A 45 -1.91 1.84 7.96
CA LEU A 45 -1.11 2.92 8.54
C LEU A 45 -1.74 3.48 9.82
N VAL A 46 -3.06 3.67 9.87
CA VAL A 46 -3.76 4.14 11.08
C VAL A 46 -3.61 3.13 12.22
N ILE A 47 -3.82 1.84 11.94
CA ILE A 47 -3.66 0.78 12.95
C ILE A 47 -2.22 0.75 13.46
N SER A 48 -1.24 0.80 12.54
CA SER A 48 0.19 0.76 12.90
C SER A 48 0.59 1.99 13.71
N SER A 49 0.16 3.19 13.31
CA SER A 49 0.41 4.43 14.04
C SER A 49 -0.19 4.39 15.46
N ALA A 50 -1.43 3.91 15.59
CA ALA A 50 -2.07 3.74 16.90
C ALA A 50 -1.33 2.71 17.79
N LEU A 51 -0.70 1.70 17.22
CA LEU A 51 0.14 0.76 17.95
C LEU A 51 1.50 1.38 18.33
N PHE A 52 2.13 2.12 17.43
CA PHE A 52 3.41 2.79 17.70
C PHE A 52 3.26 3.84 18.81
N LEU A 53 2.18 4.63 18.81
CA LEU A 53 1.90 5.63 19.84
C LEU A 53 1.69 5.04 21.24
N LYS A 54 1.39 3.74 21.35
CA LYS A 54 1.34 3.06 22.66
C LYS A 54 2.72 2.72 23.22
N ALA A 55 3.75 2.68 22.36
CA ALA A 55 5.09 2.23 22.70
C ALA A 55 6.14 3.34 22.62
N PHE A 56 5.92 4.38 21.82
CA PHE A 56 6.91 5.42 21.50
C PHE A 56 6.33 6.85 21.57
N PRO A 57 7.17 7.89 21.72
CA PRO A 57 6.76 9.28 21.55
C PRO A 57 6.21 9.57 20.14
N ALA A 58 5.52 10.69 19.99
CA ALA A 58 4.85 11.06 18.74
C ALA A 58 5.84 11.18 17.57
N GLU A 59 7.01 11.77 17.81
CA GLU A 59 8.05 11.98 16.81
C GLU A 59 8.56 10.65 16.23
N VAL A 60 8.86 9.69 17.12
CA VAL A 60 9.32 8.35 16.74
C VAL A 60 8.20 7.58 16.04
N SER A 61 6.97 7.65 16.54
CA SER A 61 5.80 6.98 15.95
C SER A 61 5.51 7.47 14.54
N ASN A 62 5.64 8.78 14.30
CA ASN A 62 5.48 9.38 12.97
C ASN A 62 6.60 8.90 12.03
N GLY A 63 7.85 8.88 12.49
CA GLY A 63 8.98 8.34 11.73
C GLY A 63 8.78 6.88 11.34
N LEU A 64 8.32 6.04 12.27
CA LEU A 64 8.01 4.62 12.01
C LEU A 64 6.83 4.46 11.04
N THR A 65 5.80 5.29 11.14
CA THR A 65 4.65 5.28 10.22
C THR A 65 5.08 5.65 8.80
N LEU A 66 5.93 6.67 8.65
CA LEU A 66 6.53 7.05 7.36
C LEU A 66 7.42 5.93 6.81
N LEU A 67 8.26 5.33 7.66
CA LEU A 67 9.09 4.19 7.25
C LEU A 67 8.24 3.03 6.74
N LEU A 68 7.17 2.67 7.45
CA LEU A 68 6.23 1.63 7.00
C LEU A 68 5.60 2.00 5.65
N MET A 69 5.15 3.24 5.48
CA MET A 69 4.62 3.74 4.22
C MET A 69 5.64 3.59 3.07
N ILE A 70 6.91 3.92 3.31
CA ILE A 70 7.98 3.77 2.32
C ILE A 70 8.19 2.29 1.98
N ILE A 71 8.27 1.41 2.99
CA ILE A 71 8.50 -0.02 2.80
C ILE A 71 7.38 -0.66 1.97
N ILE A 72 6.11 -0.32 2.21
CA ILE A 72 4.99 -0.92 1.46
C ILE A 72 4.86 -0.36 0.03
N ASN A 73 5.37 0.84 -0.25
CA ASN A 73 5.26 1.48 -1.56
C ASN A 73 6.56 1.41 -2.40
N GLY A 74 7.68 1.00 -1.82
CA GLY A 74 8.94 0.77 -2.54
C GLY A 74 9.93 1.92 -2.57
N GLY A 75 9.55 3.13 -2.10
CA GLY A 75 10.47 4.22 -1.80
C GLY A 75 11.49 4.56 -2.89
N ALA A 76 11.03 4.94 -4.08
CA ALA A 76 11.87 5.47 -5.16
C ALA A 76 11.07 6.41 -6.06
#